data_AF-A0A7S2H479-F1
#
_entry.id   AF-A0A7S2H479-F1
#
_cell.length_a   1.000
_cell.length_b   1.000
_cell.length_c   1.000
_cell.angle_alpha   90.00
_cell.angle_beta   90.00
_cell.angle_gamma   90.00
#
_symmetry.space_group_name_H-M   'P 1'
#
loop_
_entity.id
_entity.type
_entity.pdbx_description
1 polymer ?
#
loop_
_entity_poly.entity_id
_entity_poly.type
_entity_poly.pdbx_seq_one_letter_code
_entity_poly.pdbx_strand_id
1 'polypeptide(L)'
;EIQAARHNARIYGVADRIEFVIGDCLQLLKSIQADVVFLSPPWGGPEYLDFAAAYDIRTMLSVGGKDGEEIFRLARQHTRSVAYFLPRTLKPEQLGALADGNISEVCEIEGHYLNNKLKTKIAYYGDIAGKTEPKLA
;
A
#
# COMPACT_ATOMS: atom_id res chain seq x y z
N GLU A 1 2.04 17.36 -9.56
CA GLU A 1 1.36 16.04 -9.52
C GLU A 1 -0.16 16.14 -9.58
N ILE A 2 -0.83 16.84 -8.67
CA ILE A 2 -2.32 16.92 -8.66
C ILE A 2 -2.93 17.49 -9.95
N GLN A 3 -2.31 18.49 -10.59
CA GLN A 3 -2.80 19.01 -11.87
C GLN A 3 -2.75 17.96 -12.99
N ALA A 4 -1.69 17.14 -13.04
CA ALA A 4 -1.58 16.04 -13.98
C ALA A 4 -2.61 14.95 -13.68
N ALA A 5 -2.82 14.61 -12.40
CA ALA A 5 -3.84 13.65 -12.00
C ALA A 5 -5.27 14.10 -12.39
N ARG A 6 -5.60 15.38 -12.16
CA ARG A 6 -6.88 15.98 -12.60
C ARG A 6 -7.03 15.97 -14.12
N HIS A 7 -5.97 16.29 -14.85
CA HIS A 7 -5.97 16.24 -16.31
C HIS A 7 -6.21 14.80 -16.82
N ASN A 8 -5.49 13.82 -16.28
CA ASN A 8 -5.64 12.42 -16.65
C ASN A 8 -7.04 11.91 -16.33
N ALA A 9 -7.58 12.22 -15.14
CA ALA A 9 -8.94 11.80 -14.77
C ALA A 9 -10.01 12.32 -15.75
N ARG A 10 -9.83 13.51 -16.33
CA ARG A 10 -10.72 14.04 -17.39
C ARG A 10 -10.58 13.26 -18.68
N ILE A 11 -9.35 12.93 -19.09
CA ILE A 11 -9.10 12.11 -20.29
C ILE A 11 -9.76 10.73 -20.16
N TYR A 12 -9.65 10.11 -18.98
CA TYR A 12 -10.25 8.80 -18.70
C TYR A 12 -11.76 8.86 -18.38
N GLY A 13 -12.38 10.05 -18.34
CA GLY A 13 -13.83 10.20 -18.13
C GLY A 13 -14.32 9.82 -16.72
N VAL A 14 -13.46 9.93 -15.71
CA VAL A 14 -13.77 9.55 -14.31
C VAL A 14 -13.58 10.71 -13.32
N ALA A 15 -13.37 11.93 -13.81
CA ALA A 15 -13.08 13.09 -12.97
C ALA A 15 -14.20 13.43 -11.98
N ASP A 16 -15.45 13.07 -12.30
CA ASP A 16 -16.64 13.22 -11.47
C ASP A 16 -16.66 12.26 -10.26
N ARG A 17 -15.80 11.23 -10.26
CA ARG A 17 -15.72 10.21 -9.20
C ARG A 17 -14.55 10.44 -8.23
N ILE A 18 -13.78 11.53 -8.39
CA ILE A 18 -12.55 11.78 -7.64
C ILE A 18 -12.58 13.16 -7.01
N GLU A 19 -12.54 13.19 -5.68
CA GLU A 19 -12.19 14.39 -4.92
C GLU A 19 -10.67 14.45 -4.73
N PHE A 20 -10.03 15.53 -5.21
CA PHE A 20 -8.60 15.71 -5.04
C PHE A 20 -8.32 16.70 -3.91
N VAL A 21 -7.65 16.22 -2.87
CA VAL A 21 -7.20 17.01 -1.72
C VAL A 21 -5.69 17.25 -1.83
N ILE A 22 -5.26 18.50 -1.68
CA ILE A 22 -3.84 18.88 -1.58
C ILE A 22 -3.52 19.05 -0.09
N GLY A 23 -2.68 18.18 0.45
CA GLY A 23 -2.30 18.25 1.87
C GLY A 23 -1.33 17.15 2.27
N ASP A 24 -0.93 17.17 3.55
CA ASP A 24 -0.15 16.11 4.16
C ASP A 24 -1.04 14.90 4.43
N CYS A 25 -0.74 13.76 3.79
CA CYS A 25 -1.54 12.55 3.93
C CYS A 25 -1.55 12.02 5.37
N LEU A 26 -0.49 12.23 6.16
CA LEU A 26 -0.44 11.79 7.56
C LEU A 26 -1.37 12.61 8.45
N GLN A 27 -1.66 13.86 8.07
CA GLN A 27 -2.65 14.68 8.74
C GLN A 27 -4.06 14.29 8.30
N LEU A 28 -4.26 14.09 6.99
CA LEU A 28 -5.54 13.66 6.43
C LEU A 28 -5.98 12.29 6.95
N LEU A 29 -5.03 11.36 7.10
CA LEU A 29 -5.30 10.02 7.62
C LEU A 29 -5.98 10.11 8.99
N LYS A 30 -5.71 11.11 9.83
CA LYS A 30 -6.29 11.25 11.18
C LYS A 30 -7.78 11.57 11.21
N SER A 31 -8.37 12.02 10.10
CA SER A 31 -9.76 12.47 10.05
C SER A 31 -10.58 11.87 8.91
N ILE A 32 -9.95 11.13 8.00
CA ILE A 32 -10.65 10.52 6.87
C ILE A 32 -11.53 9.35 7.33
N GLN A 33 -12.70 9.22 6.70
CA GLN A 33 -13.55 8.03 6.78
C GLN A 33 -13.59 7.40 5.39
N ALA A 34 -13.18 6.14 5.30
CA ALA A 34 -13.15 5.42 4.05
C ALA A 34 -13.35 3.92 4.33
N ASP A 35 -14.03 3.22 3.42
CA ASP A 35 -14.16 1.77 3.51
C ASP A 35 -12.80 1.09 3.25
N VAL A 36 -11.98 1.66 2.37
CA VAL A 36 -10.67 1.12 1.95
C VAL A 36 -9.63 2.23 1.90
N VAL A 37 -8.41 1.93 2.34
CA VAL A 37 -7.24 2.81 2.17
C VAL A 37 -6.21 2.15 1.25
N PHE A 38 -5.83 2.84 0.18
CA PHE A 38 -4.73 2.45 -0.70
C PHE A 38 -3.47 3.25 -0.35
N LEU A 39 -2.41 2.56 0.10
CA LEU A 39 -1.13 3.13 0.46
C LEU A 39 -0.13 2.94 -0.69
N SER A 40 0.35 4.04 -1.25
CA SER A 40 1.45 4.08 -2.22
C SER A 40 2.43 5.21 -1.85
N PRO A 41 3.12 5.08 -0.71
CA PRO A 41 4.10 6.08 -0.27
C PRO A 41 5.31 6.12 -1.22
N PRO A 42 6.14 7.18 -1.17
CA PRO A 42 7.40 7.21 -1.89
C PRO A 42 8.36 6.15 -1.33
N TRP A 43 8.92 5.32 -2.20
CA TRP A 43 9.87 4.27 -1.78
C TRP A 43 11.35 4.68 -1.91
N GLY A 44 11.62 5.95 -2.19
CA GLY A 44 12.97 6.45 -2.41
C GLY A 44 13.45 6.39 -3.87
N GLY A 45 12.55 6.33 -4.85
CA GLY A 45 12.90 6.36 -6.28
C GLY A 45 13.58 5.07 -6.77
N PRO A 46 14.05 5.02 -8.04
CA PRO A 46 14.76 3.85 -8.59
C PRO A 46 15.92 3.34 -7.72
N GLU A 47 16.51 4.22 -6.90
CA GLU A 47 17.60 3.96 -5.97
C GLU A 47 17.26 2.89 -4.93
N TYR A 48 15.97 2.57 -4.70
CA TYR A 48 15.59 1.43 -3.85
C TYR A 48 16.17 0.09 -4.35
N LEU A 49 16.57 0.01 -5.62
CA LEU A 49 17.19 -1.17 -6.23
C LEU A 49 18.69 -1.29 -5.94
N ASP A 50 19.35 -0.21 -5.51
CA ASP A 50 20.80 -0.19 -5.31
C ASP A 50 21.22 -0.92 -4.03
N PHE A 51 20.26 -1.20 -3.15
CA PHE A 51 20.48 -1.96 -1.94
C PHE A 51 20.61 -3.45 -2.27
N ALA A 52 21.77 -4.02 -1.95
CA ALA A 52 22.00 -5.46 -2.05
C ALA A 52 21.07 -6.28 -1.13
N ALA A 53 20.57 -5.65 -0.07
CA ALA A 53 19.59 -6.22 0.84
C ALA A 53 18.15 -6.00 0.35
N ALA A 54 17.24 -6.85 0.82
CA ALA A 54 15.80 -6.68 0.58
C ALA A 54 15.31 -5.34 1.14
N TYR A 55 14.31 -4.75 0.48
CA TYR A 55 13.70 -3.50 0.93
C TYR A 55 13.04 -3.68 2.30
N ASP A 56 13.28 -2.73 3.21
CA ASP A 56 12.79 -2.75 4.58
C ASP A 56 11.91 -1.52 4.87
N ILE A 57 10.62 -1.74 5.16
CA ILE A 57 9.66 -0.66 5.39
C ILE A 57 9.94 0.15 6.66
N ARG A 58 10.69 -0.39 7.63
CA ARG A 58 11.03 0.34 8.87
C ARG A 58 12.16 1.33 8.66
N THR A 59 13.11 0.99 7.78
CA THR A 59 14.37 1.74 7.66
C THR A 59 14.51 2.49 6.35
N MET A 60 13.83 2.05 5.29
CA MET A 60 13.97 2.61 3.93
C MET A 60 12.76 3.40 3.46
N LEU A 61 11.63 3.28 4.15
CA LEU A 61 10.40 4.01 3.86
C LEU A 61 10.18 5.03 4.97
N SER A 62 10.21 6.32 4.61
CA SER A 62 9.90 7.40 5.55
C SER A 62 9.06 8.47 4.90
N VAL A 63 7.94 8.80 5.54
CA VAL A 63 7.08 9.94 5.17
C VAL A 63 6.87 10.76 6.44
N GLY A 64 7.22 12.05 6.43
CA GLY A 64 6.98 12.93 7.57
C GLY A 64 7.56 12.44 8.90
N GLY A 65 8.68 11.71 8.87
CA GLY A 65 9.31 11.11 10.06
C GLY A 65 8.65 9.83 10.57
N LYS A 66 7.72 9.25 9.80
CA LYS A 66 7.08 7.97 10.10
C LYS A 66 7.57 6.86 9.21
N ASP A 67 7.84 5.71 9.80
CA ASP A 67 8.21 4.52 9.05
C ASP A 67 6.99 3.85 8.37
N GLY A 68 7.25 2.87 7.51
CA GLY A 68 6.21 2.19 6.75
C GLY A 68 5.22 1.39 7.60
N GLU A 69 5.58 0.95 8.81
CA GLU A 69 4.65 0.31 9.74
C GLU A 69 3.79 1.33 10.47
N GLU A 70 4.37 2.47 10.86
CA GLU A 70 3.62 3.57 11.44
C GLU A 70 2.58 4.12 10.46
N ILE A 71 2.93 4.26 9.18
CA ILE A 71 2.00 4.67 8.13
C ILE A 71 0.85 3.66 8.00
N PHE A 72 1.18 2.36 8.00
CA PHE A 72 0.16 1.31 7.97
C PHE A 72 -0.76 1.36 9.20
N ARG A 73 -0.18 1.51 10.40
CA ARG A 73 -0.93 1.63 11.66
C ARG A 73 -1.86 2.85 11.66
N LEU A 74 -1.42 3.97 11.08
CA LEU A 74 -2.29 5.15 10.91
C LEU A 74 -3.47 4.84 9.99
N ALA A 75 -3.27 4.17 8.85
CA ALA A 75 -4.38 3.76 7.99
C ALA A 75 -5.36 2.82 8.70
N ARG A 76 -4.83 1.88 9.49
CA ARG A 76 -5.62 0.90 10.28
C ARG A 76 -6.46 1.51 11.39
N GLN A 77 -6.22 2.76 11.79
CA GLN A 77 -7.10 3.47 12.72
C GLN A 77 -8.45 3.82 12.10
N HIS A 78 -8.56 3.82 10.77
CA HIS A 78 -9.74 4.29 10.03
C HIS A 78 -10.48 3.18 9.28
N THR A 79 -9.76 2.14 8.84
CA THR A 79 -10.37 0.96 8.23
C THR A 79 -9.51 -0.29 8.45
N ARG A 80 -10.16 -1.45 8.46
CA ARG A 80 -9.45 -2.74 8.40
C ARG A 80 -8.95 -3.05 6.99
N SER A 81 -9.62 -2.53 5.96
CA SER A 81 -9.34 -2.87 4.57
C SER A 81 -8.27 -1.95 4.00
N VAL A 82 -7.03 -2.44 3.96
CA VAL A 82 -5.86 -1.67 3.48
C VAL A 82 -5.21 -2.43 2.33
N ALA A 83 -4.87 -1.72 1.25
CA ALA A 83 -4.04 -2.22 0.17
C ALA A 83 -2.72 -1.45 0.17
N TYR A 84 -1.59 -2.15 0.27
CA TYR A 84 -0.27 -1.54 0.41
C TYR A 84 0.63 -1.88 -0.78
N PHE A 85 0.79 -0.92 -1.68
CA PHE A 85 1.65 -1.00 -2.85
C PHE A 85 3.10 -0.78 -2.44
N LEU A 86 3.97 -1.75 -2.75
CA LEU A 86 5.35 -1.80 -2.23
C LEU A 86 6.37 -2.34 -3.26
N PRO A 87 7.67 -2.07 -3.05
CA PRO A 87 8.75 -2.56 -3.90
C PRO A 87 8.81 -4.09 -3.99
N ARG A 88 9.16 -4.60 -5.17
CA ARG A 88 9.32 -6.06 -5.41
C ARG A 88 10.35 -6.75 -4.52
N THR A 89 11.39 -6.03 -4.10
CA THR A 89 12.51 -6.58 -3.32
C THR A 89 12.16 -6.78 -1.84
N LEU A 90 11.03 -6.24 -1.38
CA LEU A 90 10.55 -6.41 -0.02
C LEU A 90 10.24 -7.86 0.30
N LYS A 91 10.62 -8.29 1.50
CA LYS A 91 10.39 -9.64 2.02
C LYS A 91 8.94 -9.83 2.53
N PRO A 92 8.19 -10.83 2.04
CA PRO A 92 6.79 -11.07 2.42
C PRO A 92 6.55 -11.13 3.94
N GLU A 93 7.54 -11.58 4.71
CA GLU A 93 7.49 -11.70 6.16
C GLU A 93 7.20 -10.36 6.85
N GLN A 94 7.72 -9.24 6.32
CA GLN A 94 7.40 -7.92 6.85
C GLN A 94 5.92 -7.56 6.62
N LEU A 95 5.31 -8.00 5.52
CA LEU A 95 3.90 -7.73 5.23
C LEU A 95 2.99 -8.60 6.08
N GLY A 96 3.35 -9.87 6.26
CA GLY A 96 2.63 -10.79 7.14
C GLY A 96 2.64 -10.30 8.60
N ALA A 97 3.75 -9.73 9.06
CA ALA A 97 3.87 -9.16 10.40
C ALA A 97 3.01 -7.91 10.65
N LEU A 98 2.49 -7.28 9.59
CA LEU A 98 1.56 -6.15 9.71
C LEU A 98 0.10 -6.58 9.95
N ALA A 99 -0.26 -7.82 9.60
CA ALA A 99 -1.57 -8.35 9.95
C ALA A 99 -1.70 -8.37 11.49
N ASP A 100 -2.86 -8.00 12.02
CA ASP A 100 -3.08 -7.99 13.46
C ASP A 100 -2.76 -9.37 14.03
N GLY A 101 -2.14 -9.41 15.22
CA GLY A 101 -1.79 -10.65 15.93
C GLY A 101 -2.97 -11.54 16.31
N ASN A 102 -4.19 -11.22 15.87
CA ASN A 102 -5.29 -12.16 15.84
C ASN A 102 -5.01 -13.22 14.77
N ILE A 103 -4.93 -14.47 15.21
CA ILE A 103 -4.51 -15.67 14.49
C ILE A 103 -5.27 -15.90 13.15
N SER A 104 -6.33 -15.15 12.87
CA SER A 104 -7.21 -15.32 11.70
C SER A 104 -7.10 -14.23 10.61
N GLU A 105 -6.34 -13.14 10.79
CA GLU A 105 -6.26 -12.13 9.72
C GLU A 105 -5.33 -12.60 8.59
N VAL A 106 -5.87 -12.62 7.36
CA VAL A 106 -5.13 -12.97 6.16
C VAL A 106 -4.43 -11.73 5.60
N CYS A 107 -3.16 -11.88 5.26
CA CYS A 107 -2.43 -10.97 4.39
C CYS A 107 -2.25 -11.65 3.03
N GLU A 108 -3.02 -11.20 2.03
CA GLU A 108 -2.82 -11.64 0.65
C GLU A 108 -1.77 -10.77 -0.01
N ILE A 109 -0.81 -11.38 -0.73
CA ILE A 109 0.25 -10.67 -1.43
C ILE A 109 0.17 -10.97 -2.92
N GLU A 110 -0.20 -9.97 -3.71
CA GLU A 110 -0.20 -10.03 -5.17
C GLU A 110 1.12 -9.48 -5.74
N GLY A 111 1.69 -10.17 -6.72
CA GLY A 111 2.86 -9.69 -7.47
C GLY A 111 2.47 -9.20 -8.86
N HIS A 112 2.89 -7.99 -9.22
CA HIS A 112 2.65 -7.46 -10.57
C HIS A 112 3.84 -7.72 -11.49
N TYR A 113 3.57 -8.29 -12.65
CA TYR A 113 4.59 -8.67 -13.64
C TYR A 113 4.45 -7.84 -14.92
N LEU A 114 5.59 -7.44 -15.48
CA LEU A 114 5.67 -6.87 -16.82
C LEU A 114 6.78 -7.60 -17.57
N ASN A 115 6.45 -8.18 -18.72
CA ASN A 115 7.36 -9.02 -19.52
C ASN A 115 8.00 -10.13 -18.68
N ASN A 116 7.18 -10.86 -17.91
CA ASN A 116 7.58 -11.93 -16.99
C ASN A 116 8.56 -11.52 -15.88
N LYS A 117 8.79 -10.21 -15.68
CA LYS A 117 9.61 -9.69 -14.59
C LYS A 117 8.73 -9.07 -13.52
N LEU A 118 8.89 -9.51 -12.28
CA LEU A 118 8.24 -8.89 -11.13
C LEU A 118 8.65 -7.43 -11.03
N LYS A 119 7.66 -6.54 -10.87
CA LYS A 119 7.85 -5.08 -10.78
C LYS A 119 7.54 -4.56 -9.39
N THR A 120 6.42 -4.97 -8.83
CA THR A 120 5.90 -4.48 -7.56
C THR A 120 5.08 -5.56 -6.87
N LYS A 121 4.73 -5.31 -5.61
CA LYS A 121 3.80 -6.13 -4.83
C LYS A 121 2.67 -5.24 -4.31
N ILE A 122 1.48 -5.81 -4.12
CA ILE A 122 0.44 -5.25 -3.25
C ILE A 122 0.16 -6.26 -2.14
N ALA A 123 0.15 -5.81 -0.90
CA ALA A 123 -0.44 -6.57 0.21
C ALA A 123 -1.85 -6.07 0.51
N TYR A 124 -2.81 -6.99 0.57
CA TYR A 124 -4.20 -6.74 0.92
C TYR A 124 -4.50 -7.26 2.32
N TYR A 125 -5.24 -6.47 3.10
CA TYR A 125 -5.64 -6.75 4.48
C TYR A 125 -7.14 -6.52 4.67
N GLY A 126 -7.73 -7.08 5.72
CA GLY A 126 -9.16 -6.92 6.02
C GLY A 126 -10.07 -7.62 4.99
N ASP A 127 -11.19 -6.98 4.66
CA ASP A 127 -12.23 -7.62 3.82
C ASP A 127 -11.85 -7.71 2.34
N ILE A 128 -10.80 -7.00 1.94
CA ILE A 128 -10.27 -7.02 0.57
C ILE A 128 -9.13 -8.02 0.38
N ALA A 129 -8.69 -8.67 1.45
CA ALA A 129 -7.82 -9.83 1.34
C ALA A 129 -8.64 -11.04 0.90
N GLY A 130 -8.14 -11.77 -0.09
CA GLY A 130 -8.73 -13.00 -0.59
C GLY A 130 -8.91 -13.99 0.55
N LYS A 131 -10.13 -14.53 0.66
CA LYS A 131 -10.38 -15.68 1.52
C LYS A 131 -9.61 -16.84 0.88
N THR A 132 -8.66 -17.43 1.59
CA THR A 132 -8.09 -18.71 1.17
C THR A 132 -9.25 -19.70 1.00
N GLU A 133 -9.62 -20.00 -0.23
CA GLU A 133 -10.34 -21.22 -0.49
C GLU A 133 -9.44 -22.36 -0.03
N PRO A 134 -9.94 -23.31 0.78
CA PRO A 134 -9.16 -24.47 1.14
C PRO A 134 -8.75 -25.14 -0.18
N LYS A 135 -7.45 -25.33 -0.39
CA LYS A 135 -6.95 -26.11 -1.52
C LYS A 135 -7.70 -27.45 -1.51
N LEU A 136 -8.51 -27.70 -2.55
CA LEU A 136 -9.10 -29.02 -2.79
C LEU A 136 -7.94 -30.02 -2.80
N ALA A 137 -8.02 -30.97 -1.87
CA ALA A 137 -7.06 -32.04 -1.68
C ALA A 137 -7.04 -33.01 -2.86
#